data_AF-A0A7L7W4K3-F1
#
_entry.id   AF-A0A7L7W4K3-F1
#
_cell.length_a   1.000
_cell.length_b   1.000
_cell.length_c   1.000
_cell.angle_alpha   90.00
_cell.angle_beta   90.00
_cell.angle_gamma   90.00
#
_symmetry.space_group_name_H-M   'P 1'
#
loop_
_entity.id
_entity.type
_entity.pdbx_description
1 polymer ?
#
loop_
_entity_poly.entity_id
_entity_poly.type
_entity_poly.pdbx_seq_one_letter_code
_entity_poly.pdbx_strand_id
1 'polypeptide(L)'
;MSLRLNKAIGYALPDLVPNDPRINQESPLLNWPRLEEENENFVTPSFEGYIAWLKEAAAAGASAIRSRSQPASGFGTNIEATLLQIMIDKARGTARLTDAVIYQRESGPDILLLIPPVYIHSWLRRDDSIDYAEARLQPGGGLDNKLVRTDVGFGAYSTRFMDDDGTDLSSTAAEFVQFAEAGMPSDELDRIARDIRPLDWKFNDDRQLYAGAAEASARIVPTVPSDLRRLSAYGQLFTSDDVWKQLRPVLYTYWS
;
A
#
# COMPACT_ATOMS: atom_id res chain seq x y z
N MET A 1 -24.49 20.23 -5.79
CA MET A 1 -23.49 19.19 -5.49
C MET A 1 -24.12 18.19 -4.53
N SER A 2 -24.18 16.91 -4.91
CA SER A 2 -24.49 15.83 -3.97
C SER A 2 -23.20 15.40 -3.30
N LEU A 3 -23.08 15.55 -1.98
CA LEU A 3 -22.00 14.94 -1.21
C LEU A 3 -22.04 13.42 -1.42
N ARG A 4 -20.87 12.80 -1.63
CA ARG A 4 -20.66 11.36 -1.82
C ARG A 4 -19.72 10.84 -0.74
N LEU A 5 -20.08 9.70 -0.13
CA LEU A 5 -19.25 9.05 0.89
C LEU A 5 -18.42 7.95 0.23
N ASN A 6 -17.12 7.98 0.49
CA ASN A 6 -16.17 6.99 -0.01
C ASN A 6 -15.44 6.34 1.16
N LYS A 7 -15.27 5.01 1.09
CA LYS A 7 -14.41 4.24 2.00
C LYS A 7 -13.34 3.53 1.18
N ALA A 8 -12.09 3.68 1.59
CA ALA A 8 -10.94 3.10 0.92
C ALA A 8 -10.03 2.41 1.94
N ILE A 9 -9.56 1.23 1.58
CA ILE A 9 -8.51 0.48 2.28
C ILE A 9 -7.27 0.50 1.39
N GLY A 10 -6.12 0.82 1.95
CA GLY A 10 -4.88 0.82 1.18
C GLY A 10 -3.70 1.25 2.02
N TYR A 11 -2.66 1.72 1.37
CA TYR A 11 -1.43 2.17 2.01
C TYR A 11 -1.17 3.63 1.65
N ALA A 12 -1.01 4.48 2.65
CA ALA A 12 -0.88 5.92 2.46
C ALA A 12 0.46 6.47 2.95
N LEU A 13 0.84 7.61 2.38
CA LEU A 13 1.69 8.59 3.04
C LEU A 13 0.77 9.46 3.93
N PRO A 14 0.83 9.30 5.25
CA PRO A 14 -0.19 9.83 6.15
C PRO A 14 0.14 11.22 6.71
N ASP A 15 1.19 11.87 6.20
CA ASP A 15 1.76 13.11 6.72
C ASP A 15 2.21 14.05 5.57
N LEU A 16 1.47 14.08 4.47
CA LEU A 16 1.82 14.95 3.36
C LEU A 16 1.63 16.41 3.72
N VAL A 17 2.45 17.24 3.09
CA VAL A 17 2.27 18.69 3.02
C VAL A 17 1.89 19.09 1.59
N PRO A 18 1.28 20.26 1.37
CA PRO A 18 1.06 20.78 0.03
C PRO A 18 2.38 20.82 -0.77
N ASN A 19 2.36 20.30 -2.01
CA ASN A 19 3.55 20.14 -2.86
C ASN A 19 4.67 19.30 -2.21
N ASP A 20 4.30 18.21 -1.53
CA ASP A 20 5.26 17.34 -0.86
C ASP A 20 6.38 16.88 -1.82
N PRO A 21 7.67 17.09 -1.48
CA PRO A 21 8.79 16.79 -2.35
C PRO A 21 8.98 15.29 -2.60
N ARG A 22 8.32 14.42 -1.83
CA ARG A 22 8.32 12.96 -2.05
C ARG A 22 7.51 12.56 -3.28
N ILE A 23 6.57 13.41 -3.72
CA ILE A 23 5.61 13.10 -4.77
C ILE A 23 6.01 13.78 -6.08
N ASN A 24 6.03 13.00 -7.16
CA ASN A 24 6.17 13.55 -8.50
C ASN A 24 4.82 14.09 -8.96
N GLN A 25 4.67 15.42 -8.91
CA GLN A 25 3.44 16.11 -9.29
C GLN A 25 3.08 15.89 -10.78
N GLU A 26 4.05 15.55 -11.63
CA GLU A 26 3.84 15.28 -13.06
C GLU A 26 3.43 13.83 -13.35
N SER A 27 3.19 13.02 -12.31
CA SER A 27 2.82 11.62 -12.49
C SER A 27 1.51 11.48 -13.29
N PRO A 28 1.46 10.64 -14.34
CA PRO A 28 0.25 10.40 -15.11
C PRO A 28 -0.84 9.64 -14.33
N LEU A 29 -0.51 9.09 -13.15
CA LEU A 29 -1.50 8.47 -12.26
C LEU A 29 -2.16 9.47 -11.31
N LEU A 30 -1.55 10.64 -11.10
CA LEU A 30 -2.18 11.73 -10.37
C LEU A 30 -3.17 12.41 -11.30
N ASN A 31 -4.45 12.25 -11.01
CA ASN A 31 -5.54 12.69 -11.87
C ASN A 31 -5.85 14.19 -11.69
N TRP A 32 -4.84 15.05 -11.88
CA TRP A 32 -4.97 16.50 -11.86
C TRP A 32 -6.00 17.06 -12.85
N PRO A 33 -6.07 16.57 -14.11
CA PRO A 33 -6.92 17.20 -15.13
C PRO A 33 -8.43 17.03 -14.88
N ARG A 34 -8.85 16.03 -14.08
CA ARG A 34 -10.26 15.89 -13.70
C ARG A 34 -10.78 17.03 -12.82
N LEU A 35 -9.88 17.79 -12.18
CA LEU A 35 -10.26 18.89 -11.30
C LEU A 35 -10.32 20.23 -12.04
N GLU A 36 -9.49 20.46 -13.08
CA GLU A 36 -9.37 21.81 -13.64
C GLU A 36 -9.44 21.95 -15.16
N GLU A 37 -9.16 20.95 -16.01
CA GLU A 37 -9.26 21.14 -17.48
C GLU A 37 -9.21 19.81 -18.25
N GLU A 38 -10.19 19.56 -19.12
CA GLU A 38 -10.19 18.43 -20.07
C GLU A 38 -9.12 18.65 -21.15
N ASN A 39 -7.86 18.39 -20.84
CA ASN A 39 -6.81 18.39 -21.85
C ASN A 39 -6.98 17.15 -22.75
N GLU A 40 -7.42 17.36 -24.00
CA GLU A 40 -7.66 16.31 -25.00
C GLU A 40 -6.41 15.46 -25.32
N ASN A 41 -5.20 15.93 -24.95
CA ASN A 41 -3.95 15.21 -25.14
C ASN A 41 -3.52 14.36 -23.94
N PHE A 42 -4.28 14.35 -22.83
CA PHE A 42 -3.91 13.59 -21.65
C PHE A 42 -4.23 12.09 -21.82
N VAL A 43 -3.20 11.29 -22.08
CA VAL A 43 -3.33 9.83 -22.14
C VAL A 43 -3.40 9.28 -20.72
N THR A 44 -4.61 8.90 -20.30
CA THR A 44 -4.79 8.28 -18.97
C THR A 44 -4.23 6.85 -18.99
N PRO A 45 -3.37 6.48 -18.03
CA PRO A 45 -2.88 5.11 -17.92
C PRO A 45 -4.04 4.11 -17.77
N SER A 46 -4.04 3.07 -18.59
CA SER A 46 -5.06 2.02 -18.58
C SER A 46 -4.56 0.75 -17.89
N PHE A 47 -5.50 -0.11 -17.49
CA PHE A 47 -5.12 -1.42 -16.98
C PHE A 47 -4.40 -2.27 -18.02
N GLU A 48 -4.81 -2.20 -19.29
CA GLU A 48 -4.16 -2.93 -20.39
C GLU A 48 -2.71 -2.48 -20.57
N GLY A 49 -2.46 -1.16 -20.50
CA GLY A 49 -1.10 -0.61 -20.54
C GLY A 49 -0.25 -1.08 -19.36
N TYR A 50 -0.81 -1.11 -18.15
CA TYR A 50 -0.13 -1.61 -16.97
C TYR A 50 0.14 -3.12 -17.04
N ILE A 51 -0.81 -3.92 -17.53
CA ILE A 51 -0.65 -5.37 -17.75
C ILE A 51 0.45 -5.64 -18.79
N ALA A 52 0.48 -4.87 -19.89
CA ALA A 52 1.53 -5.00 -20.89
C ALA A 52 2.91 -4.72 -20.28
N TRP A 53 3.02 -3.63 -19.51
CA TRP A 53 4.24 -3.27 -18.79
C TRP A 53 4.67 -4.37 -17.79
N LEU A 54 3.75 -4.97 -17.03
CA LEU A 54 4.05 -6.08 -16.12
C LEU A 54 4.60 -7.31 -16.85
N LYS A 55 4.04 -7.64 -18.03
CA LYS A 55 4.48 -8.75 -18.86
C LYS A 55 5.85 -8.50 -19.48
N GLU A 56 6.09 -7.28 -19.96
CA GLU A 56 7.41 -6.86 -20.47
C GLU A 56 8.47 -6.94 -19.36
N ALA A 57 8.15 -6.43 -18.17
CA ALA A 57 9.00 -6.57 -17.00
C ALA A 57 9.29 -8.06 -16.71
N ALA A 58 8.27 -8.91 -16.66
CA ALA A 58 8.47 -10.35 -16.45
C ALA A 58 9.38 -10.99 -17.50
N ALA A 59 9.20 -10.65 -18.78
CA ALA A 59 9.96 -11.17 -19.92
C ALA A 59 11.41 -10.68 -19.95
N ALA A 60 11.66 -9.44 -19.55
CA ALA A 60 12.99 -8.86 -19.38
C ALA A 60 13.80 -9.49 -18.24
N GLY A 61 13.29 -10.58 -17.66
CA GLY A 61 13.86 -11.18 -16.48
C GLY A 61 13.57 -10.37 -15.22
N ALA A 62 12.75 -9.31 -15.27
CA ALA A 62 12.22 -8.58 -14.11
C ALA A 62 11.15 -9.38 -13.33
N SER A 63 11.27 -10.71 -13.36
CA SER A 63 11.28 -11.46 -12.10
C SER A 63 12.36 -10.92 -11.12
N ALA A 64 13.29 -10.12 -11.62
CA ALA A 64 14.39 -9.33 -11.03
C ALA A 64 14.03 -7.95 -10.44
N ILE A 65 12.85 -7.79 -9.81
CA ILE A 65 12.88 -7.22 -8.44
C ILE A 65 13.27 -8.33 -7.44
N ARG A 66 13.64 -9.52 -7.91
CA ARG A 66 14.62 -10.36 -7.21
C ARG A 66 15.99 -9.70 -7.32
N SER A 67 16.29 -8.80 -6.38
CA SER A 67 17.61 -8.98 -5.77
C SER A 67 17.68 -10.43 -5.33
N ARG A 68 18.81 -11.12 -5.53
CA ARG A 68 19.05 -12.46 -4.95
C ARG A 68 18.83 -12.48 -3.43
N SER A 69 18.67 -11.30 -2.82
CA SER A 69 18.42 -11.04 -1.41
C SER A 69 16.96 -10.69 -1.02
N GLN A 70 15.94 -10.85 -1.87
CA GLN A 70 14.55 -10.49 -1.47
C GLN A 70 13.50 -11.46 -2.05
N PRO A 71 12.89 -12.36 -1.24
CA PRO A 71 11.69 -13.06 -1.65
C PRO A 71 10.51 -12.11 -1.55
N ALA A 72 10.12 -11.61 -2.72
CA ALA A 72 9.09 -10.59 -2.88
C ALA A 72 7.82 -10.91 -2.09
N SER A 73 7.54 -10.08 -1.09
CA SER A 73 6.21 -9.95 -0.52
C SER A 73 5.21 -9.44 -1.58
N GLY A 74 4.40 -10.36 -2.11
CA GLY A 74 3.27 -10.05 -2.99
C GLY A 74 3.21 -10.98 -4.20
N PHE A 75 2.37 -10.61 -5.16
CA PHE A 75 2.25 -11.36 -6.41
C PHE A 75 3.51 -11.12 -7.26
N GLY A 76 4.06 -12.18 -7.87
CA GLY A 76 5.02 -11.99 -8.97
C GLY A 76 4.33 -11.24 -10.13
N THR A 77 5.11 -10.53 -10.95
CA THR A 77 4.60 -9.72 -12.09
C THR A 77 3.60 -10.47 -12.98
N ASN A 78 3.88 -11.75 -13.29
CA ASN A 78 2.96 -12.60 -14.06
C ASN A 78 1.66 -12.89 -13.33
N ILE A 79 1.72 -13.19 -12.02
CA ILE A 79 0.53 -13.51 -11.22
C ILE A 79 -0.34 -12.26 -11.09
N GLU A 80 0.27 -11.10 -10.84
CA GLU A 80 -0.44 -9.82 -10.79
C GLU A 80 -1.14 -9.53 -12.12
N ALA A 81 -0.44 -9.66 -13.25
CA ALA A 81 -1.01 -9.46 -14.58
C ALA A 81 -2.21 -10.39 -14.84
N THR A 82 -2.11 -11.66 -14.45
CA THR A 82 -3.22 -12.62 -14.55
C THR A 82 -4.40 -12.23 -13.67
N LEU A 83 -4.16 -11.87 -12.40
CA LEU A 83 -5.23 -11.46 -11.48
C LEU A 83 -5.93 -10.18 -11.95
N LEU A 84 -5.18 -9.22 -12.47
CA LEU A 84 -5.72 -8.01 -13.06
C LEU A 84 -6.60 -8.30 -14.27
N GLN A 85 -6.15 -9.17 -15.18
CA GLN A 85 -6.98 -9.56 -16.32
C GLN A 85 -8.31 -10.17 -15.86
N ILE A 86 -8.27 -11.13 -14.93
CA ILE A 86 -9.48 -11.74 -14.35
C ILE A 86 -10.38 -10.69 -13.72
N MET A 87 -9.80 -9.73 -13.00
CA MET A 87 -10.55 -8.65 -12.37
C MET A 87 -11.24 -7.76 -13.41
N ILE A 88 -10.53 -7.33 -14.45
CA ILE A 88 -11.07 -6.47 -15.52
C ILE A 88 -12.23 -7.17 -16.23
N ASP A 89 -12.05 -8.45 -16.56
CA ASP A 89 -13.06 -9.27 -17.23
C ASP A 89 -14.33 -9.39 -16.36
N LYS A 90 -14.17 -9.50 -15.03
CA LYS A 90 -15.28 -9.59 -14.07
C LYS A 90 -15.94 -8.24 -13.75
N ALA A 91 -15.15 -7.17 -13.62
CA ALA A 91 -15.59 -5.85 -13.18
C ALA A 91 -16.32 -5.05 -14.27
N ARG A 92 -16.45 -5.60 -15.48
CA ARG A 92 -17.12 -4.99 -16.65
C ARG A 92 -16.68 -3.54 -16.93
N GLY A 93 -15.40 -3.22 -16.65
CA GLY A 93 -14.83 -1.90 -16.93
C GLY A 93 -15.26 -0.75 -16.01
N THR A 94 -15.81 -1.03 -14.82
CA THR A 94 -16.25 0.04 -13.90
C THR A 94 -15.11 0.72 -13.14
N ALA A 95 -14.01 0.01 -12.89
CA ALA A 95 -12.81 0.56 -12.27
C ALA A 95 -11.80 1.03 -13.32
N ARG A 96 -11.06 2.09 -13.01
CA ARG A 96 -9.90 2.57 -13.78
C ARG A 96 -8.62 2.39 -12.97
N LEU A 97 -7.48 2.29 -13.63
CA LEU A 97 -6.20 2.19 -12.93
C LEU A 97 -5.94 3.42 -12.04
N THR A 98 -6.38 4.61 -12.48
CA THR A 98 -6.28 5.83 -11.67
C THR A 98 -7.14 5.81 -10.40
N ASP A 99 -8.11 4.90 -10.28
CA ASP A 99 -8.84 4.72 -9.01
C ASP A 99 -7.96 4.02 -7.94
N ALA A 100 -6.80 3.46 -8.33
CA ALA A 100 -5.78 2.93 -7.42
C ALA A 100 -5.05 4.02 -6.64
N VAL A 101 -5.12 5.28 -7.10
CA VAL A 101 -4.38 6.41 -6.55
C VAL A 101 -5.36 7.48 -6.12
N ILE A 102 -5.45 7.70 -4.81
CA ILE A 102 -6.29 8.75 -4.22
C ILE A 102 -5.34 9.80 -3.67
N TYR A 103 -5.35 10.98 -4.29
CA TYR A 103 -4.57 12.14 -3.86
C TYR A 103 -5.52 13.32 -3.63
N GLN A 104 -5.28 14.09 -2.56
CA GLN A 104 -5.97 15.35 -2.20
C GLN A 104 -7.42 15.45 -2.68
N ARG A 105 -8.37 15.01 -1.85
CA ARG A 105 -9.82 15.16 -2.13
C ARG A 105 -10.31 16.46 -1.51
N GLU A 106 -11.27 17.13 -2.17
CA GLU A 106 -11.77 18.49 -1.87
C GLU A 106 -12.03 18.81 -0.40
N SER A 107 -12.32 17.82 0.45
CA SER A 107 -12.58 18.02 1.87
C SER A 107 -11.61 17.27 2.81
N GLY A 108 -10.78 16.35 2.28
CA GLY A 108 -9.98 15.41 3.05
C GLY A 108 -8.59 15.94 3.46
N PRO A 109 -7.91 15.29 4.43
CA PRO A 109 -6.52 15.57 4.73
C PRO A 109 -5.64 15.37 3.48
N ASP A 110 -4.55 16.13 3.41
CA ASP A 110 -3.51 15.94 2.39
C ASP A 110 -2.91 14.54 2.55
N ILE A 111 -3.35 13.61 1.70
CA ILE A 111 -2.88 12.24 1.68
C ILE A 111 -2.65 11.78 0.25
N LEU A 112 -1.74 10.82 0.11
CA LEU A 112 -1.62 9.98 -1.07
C LEU A 112 -1.87 8.56 -0.60
N LEU A 113 -3.02 8.01 -0.98
CA LEU A 113 -3.43 6.66 -0.68
C LEU A 113 -3.33 5.81 -1.94
N LEU A 114 -2.59 4.70 -1.84
CA LEU A 114 -2.45 3.71 -2.90
C LEU A 114 -3.23 2.45 -2.53
N ILE A 115 -4.05 1.98 -3.47
CA ILE A 115 -4.82 0.75 -3.36
C ILE A 115 -4.20 -0.25 -4.33
N PRO A 116 -3.86 -1.48 -3.91
CA PRO A 116 -3.33 -2.48 -4.82
C PRO A 116 -4.26 -2.67 -6.01
N PRO A 117 -3.76 -2.60 -7.25
CA PRO A 117 -4.61 -2.64 -8.44
C PRO A 117 -5.57 -3.83 -8.50
N VAL A 118 -5.12 -4.99 -8.00
CA VAL A 118 -5.92 -6.23 -7.93
C VAL A 118 -7.09 -6.18 -6.93
N TYR A 119 -7.05 -5.25 -5.96
CA TYR A 119 -8.03 -5.16 -4.88
C TYR A 119 -8.96 -3.95 -4.99
N ILE A 120 -8.78 -3.04 -5.95
CA ILE A 120 -9.57 -1.80 -6.09
C ILE A 120 -11.08 -2.04 -5.94
N HIS A 121 -11.63 -3.01 -6.67
CA HIS A 121 -13.07 -3.32 -6.66
C HIS A 121 -13.62 -3.75 -5.28
N SER A 122 -12.74 -4.25 -4.41
CA SER A 122 -13.10 -4.77 -3.09
C SER A 122 -12.74 -3.81 -1.95
N TRP A 123 -11.70 -3.00 -2.16
CA TRP A 123 -11.10 -2.12 -1.16
C TRP A 123 -11.50 -0.66 -1.36
N LEU A 124 -12.16 -0.33 -2.47
CA LEU A 124 -12.79 0.97 -2.71
C LEU A 124 -14.30 0.79 -2.78
N ARG A 125 -15.02 1.50 -1.90
CA ARG A 125 -16.50 1.58 -1.92
C ARG A 125 -16.93 3.03 -2.12
N ARG A 126 -17.93 3.22 -2.97
CA ARG A 126 -18.52 4.52 -3.31
C ARG A 126 -20.01 4.46 -3.01
N ASP A 127 -20.52 5.50 -2.34
CA ASP A 127 -21.96 5.76 -2.19
C ASP A 127 -22.79 4.59 -1.64
N ASP A 128 -22.37 4.03 -0.50
CA ASP A 128 -23.14 2.99 0.20
C ASP A 128 -24.05 3.62 1.27
N SER A 129 -25.36 3.44 1.13
CA SER A 129 -26.37 3.92 2.08
C SER A 129 -26.17 3.42 3.52
N ILE A 130 -25.56 2.25 3.70
CA ILE A 130 -25.21 1.70 5.02
C ILE A 130 -24.08 2.53 5.62
N ASP A 131 -23.04 2.82 4.84
CA ASP A 131 -21.90 3.63 5.29
C ASP A 131 -22.34 5.04 5.69
N TYR A 132 -23.31 5.61 4.98
CA TYR A 132 -23.96 6.88 5.32
C TYR A 132 -24.64 6.84 6.69
N ALA A 133 -25.40 5.77 6.95
CA ALA A 133 -26.08 5.58 8.23
C ALA A 133 -25.06 5.38 9.35
N GLU A 134 -24.04 4.54 9.15
CA GLU A 134 -22.96 4.33 10.11
C GLU A 134 -22.22 5.63 10.47
N ALA A 135 -21.83 6.41 9.48
CA ALA A 135 -21.10 7.67 9.68
C ALA A 135 -21.93 8.67 10.50
N ARG A 136 -23.25 8.75 10.26
CA ARG A 136 -24.18 9.60 11.03
C ARG A 136 -24.37 9.16 12.48
N LEU A 137 -24.18 7.88 12.78
CA LEU A 137 -24.42 7.30 14.10
C LEU A 137 -23.21 7.37 15.05
N GLN A 138 -22.02 7.72 14.56
CA GLN A 138 -20.84 7.87 15.44
C GLN A 138 -20.92 9.16 16.28
N PRO A 139 -20.36 9.20 17.51
CA PRO A 139 -20.26 10.42 18.30
C PRO A 139 -19.46 11.48 17.53
N GLY A 140 -20.05 12.65 17.26
CA GLY A 140 -19.49 13.63 16.31
C GLY A 140 -19.88 13.36 14.85
N GLY A 141 -20.93 12.57 14.61
CA GLY A 141 -21.45 12.12 13.31
C GLY A 141 -21.64 13.24 12.31
N GLY A 142 -20.55 13.57 11.65
CA GLY A 142 -20.38 14.72 10.78
C GLY A 142 -19.55 14.32 9.57
N LEU A 143 -19.50 15.24 8.62
CA LEU A 143 -18.83 15.14 7.32
C LEU A 143 -17.30 15.09 7.43
N ASP A 144 -16.77 14.60 8.55
CA ASP A 144 -15.35 14.66 8.87
C ASP A 144 -14.63 13.47 8.25
N ASN A 145 -13.60 13.77 7.46
CA ASN A 145 -12.77 12.77 6.82
C ASN A 145 -11.94 12.06 7.89
N LYS A 146 -11.93 10.73 7.86
CA LYS A 146 -11.29 9.89 8.88
C LYS A 146 -10.18 9.05 8.28
N LEU A 147 -8.98 9.18 8.81
CA LEU A 147 -7.83 8.35 8.48
C LEU A 147 -7.44 7.53 9.72
N VAL A 148 -7.55 6.21 9.64
CA VAL A 148 -7.13 5.29 10.71
C VAL A 148 -5.93 4.51 10.22
N ARG A 149 -4.77 4.71 10.87
CA ARG A 149 -3.58 3.88 10.64
C ARG A 149 -3.76 2.52 11.32
N THR A 150 -3.24 1.47 10.71
CA THR A 150 -3.23 0.13 11.29
C THR A 150 -1.80 -0.32 11.53
N ASP A 151 -1.58 -1.09 12.60
CA ASP A 151 -0.26 -1.63 12.95
C ASP A 151 0.06 -2.94 12.22
N VAL A 152 -0.91 -3.44 11.43
CA VAL A 152 -0.79 -4.62 10.56
C VAL A 152 -1.29 -4.32 9.15
N GLY A 153 -0.85 -5.12 8.18
CA GLY A 153 -1.33 -5.05 6.79
C GLY A 153 -2.76 -5.58 6.61
N PHE A 154 -3.26 -5.58 5.38
CA PHE A 154 -4.61 -6.06 5.04
C PHE A 154 -4.59 -7.39 4.28
N GLY A 155 -5.56 -8.26 4.57
CA GLY A 155 -5.77 -9.52 3.84
C GLY A 155 -4.53 -10.42 3.86
N ALA A 156 -3.98 -10.74 2.68
CA ALA A 156 -2.80 -11.60 2.54
C ALA A 156 -1.50 -11.01 3.14
N TYR A 157 -1.52 -9.73 3.54
CA TYR A 157 -0.38 -9.00 4.08
C TYR A 157 -0.47 -8.76 5.59
N SER A 158 -1.54 -9.22 6.28
CA SER A 158 -1.75 -8.94 7.70
C SER A 158 -0.71 -9.54 8.63
N THR A 159 -0.02 -10.60 8.22
CA THR A 159 1.03 -11.27 8.98
C THR A 159 2.41 -11.13 8.34
N ARG A 160 2.58 -10.14 7.44
CA ARG A 160 3.84 -9.89 6.74
C ARG A 160 4.44 -8.57 7.20
N PHE A 161 5.72 -8.64 7.53
CA PHE A 161 6.48 -7.52 8.03
C PHE A 161 7.77 -7.34 7.25
N MET A 162 8.25 -6.11 7.22
CA MET A 162 9.52 -5.72 6.65
C MET A 162 10.28 -4.85 7.65
N ASP A 163 11.59 -4.75 7.45
CA ASP A 163 12.42 -3.76 8.12
C ASP A 163 12.13 -2.35 7.55
N ASP A 164 12.56 -1.31 8.25
CA ASP A 164 12.33 0.09 7.85
C ASP A 164 13.00 0.46 6.52
N ASP A 165 14.04 -0.29 6.14
CA ASP A 165 14.70 -0.20 4.84
C ASP A 165 13.97 -0.94 3.70
N GLY A 166 12.85 -1.60 3.99
CA GLY A 166 12.03 -2.37 3.06
C GLY A 166 12.44 -3.83 2.87
N THR A 167 13.34 -4.36 3.70
CA THR A 167 13.74 -5.78 3.67
C THR A 167 12.66 -6.68 4.23
N ASP A 168 12.16 -7.65 3.45
CA ASP A 168 11.15 -8.59 3.92
C ASP A 168 11.68 -9.51 5.03
N LEU A 169 10.91 -9.66 6.10
CA LEU A 169 11.30 -10.42 7.30
C LEU A 169 10.61 -11.79 7.38
N SER A 170 11.24 -12.70 8.12
CA SER A 170 10.71 -14.02 8.45
C SER A 170 9.37 -13.94 9.19
N SER A 171 8.63 -15.04 9.21
CA SER A 171 7.37 -15.15 9.96
C SER A 171 7.54 -14.90 11.47
N THR A 172 8.77 -15.03 11.99
CA THR A 172 9.14 -14.67 13.36
C THR A 172 8.83 -13.20 13.68
N ALA A 173 8.89 -12.30 12.68
CA ALA A 173 8.50 -10.90 12.88
C ALA A 173 7.02 -10.75 13.23
N ALA A 174 6.15 -11.58 12.66
CA ALA A 174 4.72 -11.58 13.01
C ALA A 174 4.48 -12.07 14.44
N GLU A 175 5.21 -13.11 14.85
CA GLU A 175 5.20 -13.63 16.22
C GLU A 175 5.68 -12.55 17.21
N PHE A 176 6.76 -11.84 16.87
CA PHE A 176 7.27 -10.73 17.67
C PHE A 176 6.24 -9.63 17.88
N VAL A 177 5.61 -9.12 16.80
CA VAL A 177 4.60 -8.06 16.87
C VAL A 177 3.40 -8.51 17.71
N GLN A 178 2.90 -9.73 17.48
CA GLN A 178 1.78 -10.28 18.23
C GLN A 178 2.06 -10.35 19.75
N PHE A 179 3.26 -10.82 20.13
CA PHE A 179 3.60 -10.94 21.54
C PHE A 179 3.97 -9.61 22.20
N ALA A 180 4.53 -8.67 21.45
CA ALA A 180 4.76 -7.31 21.92
C ALA A 180 3.41 -6.63 22.27
N GLU A 181 2.41 -6.75 21.40
CA GLU A 181 1.05 -6.25 21.68
C GLU A 181 0.39 -6.95 22.88
N ALA A 182 0.68 -8.24 23.09
CA ALA A 182 0.17 -9.00 24.23
C ALA A 182 0.87 -8.66 25.56
N GLY A 183 1.89 -7.79 25.56
CA GLY A 183 2.61 -7.38 26.77
C GLY A 183 3.56 -8.45 27.32
N MET A 184 4.15 -9.27 26.43
CA MET A 184 5.15 -10.27 26.81
C MET A 184 6.38 -9.62 27.50
N PRO A 185 7.04 -10.31 28.46
CA PRO A 185 8.25 -9.80 29.09
C PRO A 185 9.38 -9.47 28.10
N SER A 186 10.14 -8.41 28.40
CA SER A 186 11.18 -7.87 27.50
C SER A 186 12.29 -8.87 27.19
N ASP A 187 12.64 -9.76 28.13
CA ASP A 187 13.69 -10.78 27.95
C ASP A 187 13.24 -11.89 26.99
N GLU A 188 11.96 -12.27 27.01
CA GLU A 188 11.39 -13.19 26.03
C GLU A 188 11.29 -12.53 24.64
N LEU A 189 10.85 -11.27 24.58
CA LEU A 189 10.81 -10.51 23.33
C LEU A 189 12.21 -10.29 22.74
N ASP A 190 13.23 -10.05 23.57
CA ASP A 190 14.62 -9.93 23.12
C ASP A 190 15.12 -11.21 22.44
N ARG A 191 14.72 -12.38 22.96
CA ARG A 191 15.05 -13.66 22.33
C ARG A 191 14.39 -13.78 20.97
N ILE A 192 13.09 -13.49 20.86
CA ILE A 192 12.36 -13.56 19.59
C ILE A 192 12.94 -12.57 18.59
N ALA A 193 13.26 -11.34 19.01
CA ALA A 193 13.83 -10.30 18.15
C ALA A 193 15.15 -10.74 17.50
N ARG A 194 16.01 -11.47 18.23
CA ARG A 194 17.28 -12.01 17.72
C ARG A 194 17.09 -13.14 16.70
N ASP A 195 15.95 -13.82 16.73
CA ASP A 195 15.60 -14.88 15.80
C ASP A 195 14.92 -14.37 14.52
N ILE A 196 14.57 -13.07 14.46
CA ILE A 196 14.05 -12.44 13.24
C ILE A 196 15.18 -12.31 12.23
N ARG A 197 14.90 -12.71 10.99
CA ARG A 197 15.86 -12.71 9.89
C ARG A 197 15.23 -12.19 8.62
N PRO A 198 15.98 -11.48 7.77
CA PRO A 198 15.62 -11.29 6.37
C PRO A 198 15.34 -12.64 5.69
N LEU A 199 14.30 -12.68 4.86
CA LEU A 199 13.87 -13.94 4.25
C LEU A 199 14.89 -14.54 3.25
N ASP A 200 15.87 -13.77 2.81
CA ASP A 200 16.94 -14.23 1.92
C ASP A 200 18.17 -14.79 2.64
N TRP A 201 18.23 -14.63 3.96
CA TRP A 201 19.30 -15.23 4.75
C TRP A 201 19.20 -16.74 4.69
N LYS A 202 20.37 -17.39 4.68
CA LYS A 202 20.43 -18.84 4.75
C LYS A 202 19.97 -19.30 6.13
N PHE A 203 19.35 -20.47 6.19
CA PHE A 203 18.85 -21.04 7.45
C PHE A 203 19.93 -21.15 8.54
N ASN A 204 21.19 -21.40 8.15
CA ASN A 204 22.34 -21.53 9.06
C ASN A 204 23.16 -20.24 9.20
N ASP A 205 22.55 -19.08 8.96
CA ASP A 205 23.22 -17.80 9.13
C ASP A 205 23.09 -17.34 10.59
N ASP A 206 24.22 -17.17 11.27
CA ASP A 206 24.28 -16.79 12.69
C ASP A 206 24.31 -15.26 12.90
N ARG A 207 24.20 -14.48 11.81
CA ARG A 207 24.03 -13.03 11.91
C ARG A 207 22.74 -12.71 12.66
N GLN A 208 22.76 -11.60 13.38
CA GLN A 208 21.59 -11.04 14.04
C GLN A 208 21.23 -9.73 13.35
N LEU A 209 19.96 -9.57 12.99
CA LEU A 209 19.46 -8.34 12.39
C LEU A 209 19.23 -7.26 13.46
N TYR A 210 18.67 -7.67 14.60
CA TYR A 210 18.34 -6.78 15.73
C TYR A 210 19.08 -7.20 17.00
N ALA A 211 19.55 -6.23 17.77
CA ALA A 211 20.20 -6.46 19.06
C ALA A 211 19.21 -6.96 20.14
N GLY A 212 17.94 -6.55 20.02
CA GLY A 212 16.87 -6.89 20.96
C GLY A 212 15.53 -6.27 20.57
N ALA A 213 14.54 -6.42 21.46
CA ALA A 213 13.15 -6.03 21.25
C ALA A 213 12.99 -4.53 20.99
N ALA A 214 13.74 -3.69 21.70
CA ALA A 214 13.63 -2.24 21.52
C ALA A 214 14.00 -1.78 20.10
N GLU A 215 15.05 -2.37 19.51
CA GLU A 215 15.45 -2.07 18.13
C GLU A 215 14.43 -2.63 17.14
N ALA A 216 13.99 -3.88 17.35
CA ALA A 216 12.99 -4.53 16.51
C ALA A 216 11.67 -3.73 16.49
N SER A 217 11.15 -3.30 17.65
CA SER A 217 9.93 -2.48 17.74
C SER A 217 10.04 -1.11 17.06
N ALA A 218 11.26 -0.56 16.93
CA ALA A 218 11.45 0.73 16.28
C ALA A 218 11.53 0.63 14.74
N ARG A 219 11.89 -0.54 14.21
CA ARG A 219 12.22 -0.72 12.79
C ARG A 219 11.24 -1.62 12.04
N ILE A 220 10.65 -2.61 12.72
CA ILE A 220 9.69 -3.52 12.10
C ILE A 220 8.41 -2.77 11.77
N VAL A 221 8.01 -2.85 10.51
CA VAL A 221 6.79 -2.23 9.99
C VAL A 221 6.00 -3.22 9.13
N PRO A 222 4.68 -3.03 8.95
CA PRO A 222 3.91 -3.84 8.03
C PRO A 222 4.49 -3.79 6.63
N THR A 223 4.52 -4.95 5.97
CA THR A 223 5.00 -5.02 4.61
C THR A 223 4.12 -4.19 3.67
N VAL A 224 4.77 -3.40 2.82
CA VAL A 224 4.12 -2.74 1.69
C VAL A 224 4.03 -3.72 0.52
N PRO A 225 2.82 -4.01 0.02
CA PRO A 225 2.62 -4.90 -1.12
C PRO A 225 3.48 -4.53 -2.33
N SER A 226 4.19 -5.50 -2.91
CA SER A 226 5.07 -5.23 -4.05
C SER A 226 4.35 -4.74 -5.32
N ASP A 227 3.03 -4.98 -5.42
CA ASP A 227 2.18 -4.41 -6.49
C ASP A 227 2.03 -2.89 -6.33
N LEU A 228 2.03 -2.34 -5.12
CA LEU A 228 2.06 -0.90 -4.88
C LEU A 228 3.40 -0.28 -5.29
N ARG A 229 4.51 -0.97 -5.04
CA ARG A 229 5.83 -0.53 -5.53
C ARG A 229 5.84 -0.48 -7.05
N ARG A 230 5.27 -1.48 -7.73
CA ARG A 230 5.18 -1.54 -9.19
C ARG A 230 4.24 -0.50 -9.77
N LEU A 231 3.07 -0.28 -9.15
CA LEU A 231 2.16 0.80 -9.51
C LEU A 231 2.87 2.16 -9.41
N SER A 232 3.61 2.38 -8.33
CA SER A 232 4.38 3.61 -8.11
C SER A 232 5.47 3.81 -9.14
N ALA A 233 6.19 2.75 -9.52
CA ALA A 233 7.20 2.78 -10.56
C ALA A 233 6.58 3.05 -11.95
N TYR A 234 5.49 2.35 -12.30
CA TYR A 234 4.79 2.51 -13.57
C TYR A 234 4.27 3.94 -13.75
N GLY A 235 3.65 4.49 -12.70
CA GLY A 235 3.14 5.85 -12.70
C GLY A 235 4.19 6.91 -12.39
N GLN A 236 5.45 6.53 -12.11
CA GLN A 236 6.48 7.47 -11.63
C GLN A 236 5.96 8.36 -10.50
N LEU A 237 5.24 7.78 -9.52
CA LEU A 237 4.52 8.53 -8.48
C LEU A 237 5.44 9.29 -7.52
N PHE A 238 6.67 8.80 -7.33
CA PHE A 238 7.60 9.33 -6.34
C PHE A 238 8.85 9.90 -6.99
N THR A 239 9.47 10.87 -6.31
CA THR A 239 10.74 11.46 -6.70
C THR A 239 11.96 10.60 -6.35
N SER A 240 11.78 9.58 -5.50
CA SER A 240 12.81 8.64 -5.08
C SER A 240 12.27 7.23 -4.87
N ASP A 241 13.12 6.23 -5.13
CA ASP A 241 12.82 4.80 -5.01
C ASP A 241 12.61 4.32 -3.57
N ASP A 242 12.87 5.16 -2.56
CA ASP A 242 12.70 4.79 -1.15
C ASP A 242 11.37 5.26 -0.56
N VAL A 243 10.62 6.12 -1.25
CA VAL A 243 9.38 6.70 -0.71
C VAL A 243 8.32 5.64 -0.45
N TRP A 244 8.24 4.58 -1.27
CA TRP A 244 7.26 3.51 -1.08
C TRP A 244 7.42 2.81 0.29
N LYS A 245 8.63 2.80 0.87
CA LYS A 245 8.91 2.18 2.18
C LYS A 245 8.21 2.92 3.32
N GLN A 246 7.81 4.17 3.09
CA GLN A 246 7.11 5.02 4.06
C GLN A 246 5.60 4.81 4.03
N LEU A 247 5.07 4.07 3.05
CA LEU A 247 3.64 3.79 2.95
C LEU A 247 3.19 2.96 4.16
N ARG A 248 2.09 3.37 4.80
CA ARG A 248 1.52 2.67 5.95
C ARG A 248 0.08 2.25 5.68
N PRO A 249 -0.34 1.06 6.14
CA PRO A 249 -1.70 0.60 5.92
C PRO A 249 -2.69 1.51 6.66
N VAL A 250 -3.74 1.93 5.95
CA VAL A 250 -4.77 2.83 6.45
C VAL A 250 -6.17 2.42 6.00
N LEU A 251 -7.15 2.75 6.85
CA LEU A 251 -8.55 2.83 6.50
C LEU A 251 -8.90 4.31 6.35
N TYR A 252 -9.35 4.70 5.17
CA TYR A 252 -9.67 6.09 4.85
C TYR A 252 -11.14 6.25 4.47
N THR A 253 -11.85 7.09 5.21
CA THR A 253 -13.25 7.47 4.92
C THR A 253 -13.29 8.94 4.58
N TYR A 254 -13.85 9.28 3.42
CA TYR A 254 -13.89 10.67 2.97
C TYR A 254 -15.11 11.06 2.13
N TRP A 255 -15.38 12.36 2.11
CA TRP A 255 -16.45 13.02 1.38
C TRP A 255 -15.93 13.68 0.10
N SER A 256 -16.68 13.56 -0.99
CA SER A 256 -16.40 14.21 -2.28
C SER A 256 -17.68 14.45 -3.09
#